data_AF-A0A5D4SL27-F1
#
_entry.id   AF-A0A5D4SL27-F1
#
_cell.length_a   1.000
_cell.length_b   1.000
_cell.length_c   1.000
_cell.angle_alpha   90.00
_cell.angle_beta   90.00
_cell.angle_gamma   90.00
#
_symmetry.space_group_name_H-M   'P 1'
#
loop_
_entity.id
_entity.type
_entity.pdbx_description
1 polymer ?
#
loop_
_entity_poly.entity_id
_entity_poly.type
_entity_poly.pdbx_seq_one_letter_code
_entity_poly.pdbx_strand_id
1 'polypeptide(L)'
;MELDMKIQPMFLDDECAIVFSFYFKKAAQKIGEAIIYTCTCNYTPLEKQHFDLVHNELQNGEKVAFVESFTVVEEFRSATYEKIREFLSVIGIQNFYSNVDKRMLSAL
;
A
#
# COMPACT_ATOMS: atom_id res chain seq x y z
N MET A 1 -14.98 -2.04 -15.85
CA MET A 1 -15.91 -1.55 -14.82
C MET A 1 -15.38 -0.24 -14.30
N GLU A 2 -16.18 0.81 -14.25
CA GLU A 2 -15.75 2.11 -13.74
C GLU A 2 -15.87 2.12 -12.21
N LEU A 3 -14.73 2.33 -11.54
CA LEU A 3 -14.56 2.30 -10.10
C LEU A 3 -13.94 3.62 -9.69
N ASP A 4 -14.60 4.31 -8.76
CA ASP A 4 -14.16 5.61 -8.26
C ASP A 4 -13.27 5.41 -7.03
N MET A 5 -12.15 6.13 -7.01
CA MET A 5 -11.18 6.10 -5.93
C MET A 5 -10.98 7.51 -5.38
N LYS A 6 -11.18 7.69 -4.08
CA LYS A 6 -10.76 8.89 -3.35
C LYS A 6 -9.55 8.56 -2.50
N ILE A 7 -8.56 9.44 -2.52
CA ILE A 7 -7.31 9.29 -1.76
C ILE A 7 -7.21 10.46 -0.78
N GLN A 8 -6.88 10.17 0.48
CA GLN A 8 -6.59 11.16 1.50
C GLN A 8 -5.18 10.92 2.05
N PRO A 9 -4.21 11.80 1.75
CA PRO A 9 -2.88 11.73 2.36
C PRO A 9 -2.90 12.31 3.78
N MET A 10 -2.06 11.76 4.65
CA MET A 10 -1.72 12.27 5.97
C MET A 10 -0.21 12.11 6.16
N PHE A 11 0.47 13.16 6.62
CA PHE A 11 1.89 13.08 6.99
C PHE A 11 2.00 12.79 8.48
N LEU A 12 2.86 11.84 8.85
CA LEU A 12 3.20 11.51 10.22
C LEU A 12 4.60 12.05 10.50
N ASP A 13 4.65 13.19 11.19
CA ASP A 13 5.90 13.92 11.46
C ASP A 13 6.93 13.04 12.20
N ASP A 14 6.50 12.31 13.22
CA ASP A 14 7.36 11.50 14.09
C ASP A 14 8.02 10.31 13.35
N GLU A 15 7.38 9.83 12.29
CA GLU A 15 7.81 8.64 11.53
C GLU A 15 8.36 9.00 10.14
N CYS A 16 8.37 10.29 9.78
CA CYS A 16 8.76 10.79 8.46
C CYS A 16 8.06 10.04 7.32
N ALA A 17 6.76 9.78 7.51
CA ALA A 17 5.99 8.87 6.67
C ALA A 17 4.72 9.52 6.14
N ILE A 18 4.26 9.05 4.98
CA ILE A 18 2.97 9.44 4.43
C ILE A 18 2.05 8.22 4.48
N VAL A 19 0.90 8.40 5.13
CA VAL A 19 -0.21 7.45 5.11
C VAL A 19 -1.24 7.89 4.09
N PHE A 20 -1.65 6.98 3.23
CA PHE A 20 -2.72 7.19 2.26
C PHE A 20 -3.93 6.36 2.65
N SER A 21 -5.06 7.03 2.88
CA SER A 21 -6.37 6.39 3.03
C SER A 21 -7.08 6.37 1.68
N PHE A 22 -7.38 5.18 1.18
CA PHE A 22 -8.12 4.95 -0.06
C PHE A 22 -9.55 4.60 0.26
N TYR A 23 -10.48 5.23 -0.46
CA TYR A 23 -11.91 4.94 -0.38
C TYR A 23 -12.41 4.57 -1.77
N PHE A 24 -12.93 3.35 -1.91
CA PHE A 24 -13.38 2.81 -3.18
C PHE A 24 -14.91 2.84 -3.26
N LYS A 25 -15.41 3.30 -4.40
CA LYS A 25 -16.83 3.34 -4.71
C LYS A 25 -17.10 2.79 -6.10
N LYS A 26 -18.30 2.23 -6.26
CA LYS A 26 -18.87 1.93 -7.57
C LYS A 26 -20.21 2.64 -7.64
N ALA A 27 -20.33 3.59 -8.57
CA ALA A 27 -21.42 4.57 -8.55
C ALA A 27 -21.52 5.24 -7.17
N ALA A 28 -22.64 5.07 -6.46
CA ALA A 28 -22.85 5.66 -5.14
C ALA A 28 -22.48 4.73 -3.95
N GLN A 29 -22.16 3.46 -4.21
CA GLN A 29 -21.96 2.46 -3.14
C GLN A 29 -20.49 2.38 -2.73
N LYS A 30 -20.21 2.44 -1.42
CA LYS A 30 -18.89 2.12 -0.86
C LYS A 30 -18.64 0.62 -1.05
N ILE A 31 -17.55 0.28 -1.72
CA ILE A 31 -17.13 -1.10 -1.97
C ILE A 31 -15.87 -1.49 -1.20
N GLY A 32 -15.21 -0.52 -0.56
CA GLY A 32 -14.11 -0.81 0.35
C GLY A 32 -13.24 0.39 0.70
N GLU A 33 -12.21 0.10 1.46
CA GLU A 33 -11.16 1.02 1.86
C GLU A 33 -9.83 0.32 2.08
N ALA A 34 -8.74 1.08 1.98
CA ALA A 34 -7.40 0.62 2.29
C ALA A 34 -6.59 1.71 2.97
N ILE A 35 -5.66 1.31 3.84
CA ILE A 35 -4.69 2.19 4.46
C ILE A 35 -3.31 1.72 4.03
N ILE A 36 -2.54 2.62 3.44
CA ILE A 36 -1.20 2.34 2.96
C ILE A 36 -0.22 3.31 3.61
N TYR A 37 0.77 2.74 4.28
CA TYR A 37 1.87 3.46 4.88
C TYR A 37 3.04 3.51 3.88
N THR A 38 3.72 4.65 3.79
CA THR A 38 4.89 4.80 2.92
C THR A 38 6.08 5.33 3.70
N CYS A 39 7.25 4.75 3.42
CA CYS A 39 8.50 5.18 4.04
C CYS A 39 9.66 4.97 3.07
N THR A 40 10.81 5.54 3.44
CA THR A 40 12.08 5.29 2.76
C THR A 40 12.85 4.28 3.59
N CYS A 41 13.25 3.17 2.98
CA CYS A 41 14.10 2.17 3.62
C CYS A 41 15.45 2.81 3.97
N ASN A 42 15.69 3.03 5.25
CA ASN A 42 17.00 3.31 5.80
C ASN A 42 17.36 2.10 6.67
N TYR A 43 18.58 1.58 6.63
CA TYR A 43 18.96 0.37 7.39
C TYR A 43 19.00 0.56 8.93
N THR A 44 18.06 1.30 9.52
CA THR A 44 17.96 1.57 10.95
C THR A 44 17.30 0.39 11.68
N PRO A 45 17.66 0.13 12.95
CA PRO A 45 17.14 -1.02 13.70
C PRO A 45 15.62 -1.00 13.97
N LEU A 46 14.99 0.18 13.98
CA LEU A 46 13.54 0.34 14.20
C LEU A 46 12.73 -0.10 12.99
N GLU A 47 13.24 0.15 11.78
CA GLU A 47 12.61 -0.31 10.55
C GLU A 47 12.70 -1.84 10.44
N LYS A 48 13.74 -2.49 10.98
CA LYS A 48 13.86 -3.97 10.91
C LYS A 48 12.65 -4.72 11.49
N GLN A 49 12.03 -4.22 12.56
CA GLN A 49 10.93 -4.91 13.23
C GLN A 49 9.64 -5.00 12.38
N HIS A 50 9.44 -4.06 11.45
CA HIS A 50 8.36 -4.12 10.44
C HIS A 50 8.80 -4.84 9.15
N PHE A 51 10.11 -4.96 8.92
CA PHE A 51 10.73 -5.38 7.66
C PHE A 51 11.40 -6.77 7.73
N ASP A 52 11.26 -7.50 8.85
CA ASP A 52 11.86 -8.83 9.06
C ASP A 52 11.47 -9.88 8.00
N LEU A 53 10.47 -9.58 7.16
CA LEU A 53 9.99 -10.45 6.09
C LEU A 53 10.49 -10.07 4.66
N VAL A 54 11.10 -8.90 4.46
CA VAL A 54 11.41 -8.34 3.12
C VAL A 54 12.91 -8.00 2.97
N HIS A 55 13.73 -8.34 3.97
CA HIS A 55 15.08 -7.80 4.15
C HIS A 55 16.11 -8.15 3.06
N ASN A 56 15.85 -9.11 2.17
CA ASN A 56 16.85 -9.56 1.20
C ASN A 56 16.84 -8.82 -0.15
N GLU A 57 15.83 -8.00 -0.45
CA GLU A 57 15.69 -7.37 -1.78
C GLU A 57 15.64 -5.84 -1.77
N LEU A 58 15.47 -5.21 -0.60
CA LEU A 58 15.30 -3.76 -0.51
C LEU A 58 16.64 -3.01 -0.54
N GLN A 59 16.73 -2.04 -1.44
CA GLN A 59 17.90 -1.17 -1.55
C GLN A 59 17.81 0.01 -0.57
N ASN A 60 18.97 0.47 -0.09
CA ASN A 60 19.03 1.68 0.75
C ASN A 60 18.44 2.89 0.01
N GLY A 61 17.60 3.68 0.69
CA GLY A 61 16.97 4.86 0.10
C GLY A 61 15.80 4.54 -0.83
N GLU A 62 15.40 3.28 -0.94
CA GLU A 62 14.25 2.88 -1.73
C GLU A 62 12.94 3.29 -1.04
N LYS A 63 12.00 3.84 -1.81
CA LYS A 63 10.66 4.17 -1.32
C LYS A 63 9.77 2.95 -1.43
N VAL A 64 9.12 2.60 -0.32
CA VAL A 64 8.27 1.42 -0.22
C VAL A 64 6.91 1.79 0.33
N ALA A 65 5.91 0.99 -0.01
CA ALA A 65 4.56 1.07 0.52
C ALA A 65 4.17 -0.23 1.21
N PHE A 66 3.44 -0.12 2.32
CA PHE A 66 2.91 -1.23 3.09
C PHE A 66 1.40 -1.11 3.25
N VAL A 67 0.69 -2.20 2.98
CA VAL A 67 -0.73 -2.31 3.32
C VAL A 67 -0.86 -2.55 4.81
N GLU A 68 -1.35 -1.55 5.52
CA GLU A 68 -1.73 -1.67 6.92
C GLU A 68 -3.12 -2.31 7.05
N SER A 69 -4.07 -1.87 6.23
CA SER A 69 -5.41 -2.47 6.18
C SER A 69 -5.96 -2.48 4.75
N PHE A 70 -6.73 -3.51 4.43
CA PHE A 70 -7.38 -3.63 3.12
C PHE A 70 -8.70 -4.37 3.26
N THR A 71 -9.80 -3.61 3.22
CA THR A 71 -11.16 -4.10 3.37
C THR A 71 -11.96 -3.72 2.14
N VAL A 72 -12.02 -4.64 1.16
CA VAL A 72 -12.74 -4.47 -0.10
C VAL A 72 -13.57 -5.72 -0.35
N VAL A 73 -14.78 -5.54 -0.89
CA VAL A 73 -15.63 -6.66 -1.33
C VAL A 73 -14.85 -7.52 -2.34
N GLU A 74 -14.89 -8.85 -2.17
CA GLU A 74 -14.04 -9.81 -2.88
C GLU A 74 -13.99 -9.60 -4.40
N GLU A 75 -15.16 -9.37 -5.01
CA GLU A 75 -15.31 -9.16 -6.46
C GLU A 75 -14.54 -7.95 -7.02
N PHE A 76 -14.17 -6.98 -6.16
CA PHE A 76 -13.44 -5.77 -6.53
C PHE A 76 -11.99 -5.74 -6.04
N ARG A 77 -11.51 -6.78 -5.36
CA ARG A 77 -10.17 -6.78 -4.77
C ARG A 77 -9.07 -6.57 -5.81
N SER A 78 -9.08 -7.32 -6.91
CA SER A 78 -8.04 -7.19 -7.94
C SER A 78 -8.03 -5.80 -8.57
N ALA A 79 -9.20 -5.28 -8.96
CA ALA A 79 -9.31 -3.97 -9.60
C ALA A 79 -8.89 -2.82 -8.66
N THR A 80 -9.23 -2.90 -7.37
CA THR A 80 -8.80 -1.90 -6.38
C THR A 80 -7.29 -1.97 -6.10
N TYR A 81 -6.72 -3.17 -6.06
CA TYR A 81 -5.28 -3.35 -5.91
C TYR A 81 -4.48 -2.80 -7.10
N GLU A 82 -4.98 -3.00 -8.32
CA GLU A 82 -4.39 -2.38 -9.52
C GLU A 82 -4.43 -0.85 -9.46
N LYS A 83 -5.55 -0.26 -9.04
CA LYS A 83 -5.67 1.20 -8.87
C LYS A 83 -4.70 1.76 -7.83
N ILE A 84 -4.52 1.05 -6.73
CA ILE A 84 -3.50 1.38 -5.72
C ILE A 84 -2.11 1.34 -6.36
N ARG A 85 -1.77 0.25 -7.07
CA ARG A 85 -0.45 0.08 -7.71
C ARG A 85 -0.16 1.18 -8.73
N GLU A 86 -1.15 1.51 -9.56
CA GLU A 86 -1.08 2.63 -10.51
C GLU A 86 -0.77 3.94 -9.78
N PHE A 87 -1.50 4.25 -8.71
CA PHE A 87 -1.27 5.46 -7.91
C PHE A 87 0.15 5.48 -7.30
N LEU A 88 0.59 4.38 -6.69
CA LEU A 88 1.92 4.27 -6.07
C LEU A 88 3.03 4.48 -7.11
N SER A 89 2.88 3.91 -8.30
CA SER A 89 3.84 4.08 -9.39
C SER A 89 3.93 5.54 -9.85
N VAL A 90 2.79 6.26 -9.94
CA VAL A 90 2.75 7.69 -10.28
C VAL A 90 3.52 8.54 -9.26
N ILE A 91 3.50 8.19 -7.97
CA ILE A 91 4.24 8.88 -6.92
C ILE A 91 5.67 8.35 -6.71
N GLY A 92 6.14 7.46 -7.59
CA GLY A 92 7.51 6.95 -7.60
C GLY A 92 7.78 5.85 -6.58
N ILE A 93 6.76 5.09 -6.17
CA ILE A 93 6.88 3.92 -5.29
C ILE A 93 6.61 2.67 -6.11
N GLN A 94 7.65 1.85 -6.31
CA GLN A 94 7.56 0.64 -7.13
C GLN A 94 7.31 -0.62 -6.31
N ASN A 95 7.74 -0.62 -5.05
CA ASN A 95 7.64 -1.77 -4.17
C ASN A 95 6.48 -1.61 -3.19
N PHE A 96 5.58 -2.59 -3.20
CA PHE A 96 4.34 -2.58 -2.45
C PHE A 96 4.13 -3.93 -1.79
N TYR A 97 4.07 -3.94 -0.45
CA TYR A 97 4.01 -5.15 0.35
C TYR A 97 2.72 -5.20 1.18
N SER A 98 2.16 -6.40 1.34
CA SER A 98 1.05 -6.64 2.25
C SER A 98 1.45 -7.70 3.28
N ASN A 99 1.28 -7.40 4.57
CA ASN A 99 1.27 -8.43 5.62
C ASN A 99 0.02 -9.33 5.51
N VAL A 100 -0.96 -8.90 4.71
CA VAL A 100 -2.12 -9.67 4.30
C VAL A 100 -1.71 -10.62 3.16
N ASP A 101 -1.27 -11.80 3.57
CA ASP A 101 -1.19 -13.06 2.80
C ASP A 101 -0.04 -13.21 1.77
N LYS A 102 0.94 -14.06 2.12
CA LYS A 102 2.00 -14.57 1.22
C LYS A 102 1.47 -15.24 -0.05
N ARG A 103 0.17 -15.60 -0.11
CA ARG A 103 -0.47 -16.25 -1.27
C ARG A 103 -0.72 -15.31 -2.45
N MET A 104 -0.69 -14.00 -2.25
CA MET A 104 -0.93 -13.02 -3.33
C MET A 104 0.34 -12.73 -4.16
N LEU A 105 1.53 -13.03 -3.62
CA LEU A 105 2.82 -12.83 -4.31
C LEU A 105 3.23 -14.02 -5.19
N SER A 106 2.53 -15.16 -5.10
CA SER A 106 2.84 -16.38 -5.88
C SER A 106 1.96 -16.60 -7.11
N ALA A 107 1.16 -15.61 -7.52
CA ALA A 107 0.21 -15.73 -8.63
C ALA A 107 0.46 -14.74 -9.80
N LEU A 108 1.68 -14.19 -9.89
CA LEU A 108 2.19 -13.54 -11.10
C LEU A 108 3.19 -14.45 -11.80
#